data_AF-A0A2E6NQ70-F1
#
_entry.id   AF-A0A2E6NQ70-F1
#
_cell.length_a   1.000
_cell.length_b   1.000
_cell.length_c   1.000
_cell.angle_alpha   90.00
_cell.angle_beta   90.00
_cell.angle_gamma   90.00
#
_symmetry.space_group_name_H-M   'P 1'
#
loop_
_entity.id
_entity.type
_entity.pdbx_description
1 polymer ?
#
loop_
_entity_poly.entity_id
_entity_poly.type
_entity_poly.pdbx_seq_one_letter_code
_entity_poly.pdbx_strand_id
1 'polypeptide(L)'
;MVQNFADRLDLSIEQKKSCLVVGLDPVLERLPREVLSEVGVPAVGEPGWTARAASATGVFLRGVIDVVAEHAVAVKPNAGFFERFGAAGVDCLRQVSEHAVRQGLLVICDAKRGDIGHTAEAYADSILGDAPDTLGPVTDAVTLNPYLGEDSVRPFLDKCSGGKGLFLLVRTSNPSGADIQELEVAGEPLYLTVARLVGRWGDGLRGEGGLNPVGVVVGATAPGQAAAVREELPEAFFLVPGYGAQGAGAEELAPFFIEGGRGVVVNSSRSVLYAFDGREDDWRAAVGEAASRAREDLEAVRSSRA
;
A
#
# COMPACT_ATOMS: atom_id res chain seq x y z
N MET A 1 17.34 -15.38 -12.13
CA MET A 1 16.94 -13.97 -12.00
C MET A 1 15.98 -13.86 -10.83
N VAL A 2 16.04 -12.79 -10.05
CA VAL A 2 15.02 -12.52 -9.03
C VAL A 2 13.72 -12.21 -9.77
N GLN A 3 12.62 -12.82 -9.34
CA GLN A 3 11.32 -12.55 -9.96
C GLN A 3 10.91 -11.10 -9.69
N ASN A 4 10.45 -10.41 -10.74
CA ASN A 4 10.00 -9.03 -10.67
C ASN A 4 8.82 -8.87 -9.69
N PHE A 5 8.71 -7.72 -9.02
CA PHE A 5 7.61 -7.44 -8.09
C PHE A 5 6.22 -7.62 -8.72
N ALA A 6 6.03 -7.15 -9.95
CA ALA A 6 4.74 -7.19 -10.63
C ALA A 6 4.29 -8.65 -10.84
N ASP A 7 5.19 -9.52 -11.28
CA ASP A 7 4.91 -10.94 -11.49
C ASP A 7 4.57 -11.65 -10.17
N ARG A 8 5.27 -11.32 -9.07
CA ARG A 8 4.97 -11.86 -7.73
C ARG A 8 3.60 -11.42 -7.23
N LEU A 9 3.26 -10.14 -7.45
CA LEU A 9 1.96 -9.59 -7.04
C LEU A 9 0.82 -10.22 -7.84
N ASP A 10 0.99 -10.31 -9.16
CA ASP A 10 0.00 -10.89 -10.06
C ASP A 10 -0.24 -12.39 -9.75
N LEU A 11 0.83 -13.15 -9.52
CA LEU A 11 0.72 -14.54 -9.07
C LEU A 11 -0.03 -14.67 -7.74
N SER A 12 0.21 -13.77 -6.78
CA SER A 12 -0.51 -13.75 -5.50
C SER A 12 -1.99 -13.47 -5.71
N ILE A 13 -2.34 -12.56 -6.63
CA ILE A 13 -3.73 -12.25 -6.99
C ILE A 13 -4.44 -13.48 -7.56
N GLU A 14 -3.80 -14.19 -8.49
CA GLU A 14 -4.36 -15.41 -9.08
C GLU A 14 -4.55 -16.52 -8.05
N GLN A 15 -3.52 -16.79 -7.23
CA GLN A 15 -3.54 -17.87 -6.25
C GLN A 15 -4.57 -17.63 -5.15
N LYS A 16 -4.65 -16.40 -4.63
CA LYS A 16 -5.57 -16.05 -3.55
C LYS A 16 -6.96 -15.67 -4.04
N LYS A 17 -7.15 -15.48 -5.36
CA LYS A 17 -8.38 -14.92 -5.94
C LYS A 17 -8.79 -13.66 -5.19
N SER A 18 -7.86 -12.71 -5.15
CA SER A 18 -7.97 -11.50 -4.36
C SER A 18 -7.08 -10.41 -4.91
N CYS A 19 -7.57 -9.18 -4.99
CA CYS A 19 -6.73 -7.99 -5.19
C CYS A 19 -6.70 -7.12 -3.93
N LEU A 20 -7.12 -7.66 -2.78
CA LEU A 20 -7.19 -6.94 -1.52
C LEU A 20 -5.80 -6.66 -0.94
N VAL A 21 -5.58 -5.40 -0.59
CA VAL A 21 -4.46 -4.94 0.22
C VAL A 21 -5.01 -4.41 1.53
N VAL A 22 -4.51 -4.91 2.66
CA VAL A 22 -4.94 -4.41 3.97
C VAL A 22 -4.00 -3.29 4.42
N GLY A 23 -4.53 -2.08 4.55
CA GLY A 23 -3.79 -0.93 5.06
C GLY A 23 -3.58 -1.04 6.56
N LEU A 24 -2.33 -0.93 7.02
CA LEU A 24 -1.98 -1.01 8.44
C LEU A 24 -1.77 0.41 8.99
N ASP A 25 -2.89 1.09 9.22
CA ASP A 25 -2.97 2.49 9.66
C ASP A 25 -3.60 2.59 11.08
N PRO A 26 -2.93 2.08 12.13
CA PRO A 26 -3.50 1.94 13.47
C PRO A 26 -3.69 3.29 14.17
N VAL A 27 -4.87 3.51 14.72
CA VAL A 27 -5.21 4.61 15.62
C VAL A 27 -5.16 4.03 17.02
N LEU A 28 -4.18 4.46 17.82
CA LEU A 28 -3.88 3.88 19.13
C LEU A 28 -5.14 3.83 20.03
N GLU A 29 -5.95 4.87 19.98
CA GLU A 29 -7.16 5.05 20.79
C GLU A 29 -8.29 4.10 20.38
N ARG A 30 -8.20 3.47 19.21
CA ARG A 30 -9.17 2.50 18.69
C ARG A 30 -8.68 1.06 18.76
N LEU A 31 -7.50 0.81 19.31
CA LEU A 31 -7.04 -0.57 19.48
C LEU A 31 -7.93 -1.32 20.48
N PRO A 32 -8.04 -2.66 20.37
CA PRO A 32 -8.78 -3.46 21.32
C PRO A 32 -8.33 -3.18 22.76
N ARG A 33 -9.29 -2.99 23.67
CA ARG A 33 -8.99 -2.68 25.09
C ARG A 33 -8.11 -3.74 25.74
N GLU A 34 -8.30 -5.00 25.36
CA GLU A 34 -7.48 -6.13 25.81
C GLU A 34 -6.01 -5.98 25.42
N VAL A 35 -5.70 -5.49 24.21
CA VAL A 35 -4.32 -5.28 23.75
C VAL A 35 -3.68 -4.12 24.52
N LEU A 36 -4.42 -3.03 24.72
CA LEU A 36 -3.95 -1.87 25.47
C LEU A 36 -3.68 -2.21 26.94
N SER A 37 -4.56 -3.02 27.57
CA SER A 37 -4.41 -3.43 28.97
C SER A 37 -3.31 -4.45 29.17
N GLU A 38 -3.18 -5.44 28.27
CA GLU A 38 -2.13 -6.45 28.31
C GLU A 38 -0.73 -5.83 28.21
N VAL A 39 -0.54 -4.88 27.29
CA VAL A 39 0.74 -4.20 27.12
C VAL A 39 0.99 -3.18 28.23
N GLY A 40 -0.07 -2.64 28.84
CA GLY A 40 -0.01 -1.60 29.86
C GLY A 40 0.41 -0.26 29.28
N VAL A 41 -0.34 0.25 28.29
CA VAL A 41 -0.05 1.55 27.67
C VAL A 41 -0.38 2.69 28.64
N PRO A 42 0.61 3.52 29.05
CA PRO A 42 0.39 4.62 29.99
C PRO A 42 -0.31 5.80 29.31
N ALA A 43 -0.58 6.89 30.05
CA ALA A 43 -1.15 8.09 29.46
C ALA A 43 -0.14 8.79 28.52
N VAL A 44 -0.64 9.55 27.55
CA VAL A 44 0.22 10.33 26.64
C VAL A 44 1.07 11.30 27.44
N GLY A 45 2.39 11.27 27.21
CA GLY A 45 3.36 12.11 27.91
C GLY A 45 3.97 11.48 29.16
N GLU A 46 3.46 10.34 29.63
CA GLU A 46 4.08 9.59 30.72
C GLU A 46 5.33 8.82 30.25
N PRO A 47 6.30 8.56 31.15
CA PRO A 47 7.49 7.79 30.81
C PRO A 47 7.17 6.43 30.19
N GLY A 48 7.85 6.10 29.08
CA GLY A 48 7.68 4.82 28.38
C GLY A 48 6.47 4.75 27.44
N TRP A 49 5.69 5.83 27.31
CA TRP A 49 4.51 5.86 26.43
C TRP A 49 4.80 5.43 25.00
N THR A 50 5.82 5.99 24.34
CA THR A 50 6.15 5.67 22.94
C THR A 50 6.46 4.20 22.73
N ALA A 51 7.24 3.60 23.62
CA ALA A 51 7.60 2.18 23.56
C ALA A 51 6.38 1.27 23.75
N ARG A 52 5.52 1.58 24.73
CA ARG A 52 4.31 0.79 25.01
C ARG A 52 3.25 0.96 23.91
N ALA A 53 3.07 2.17 23.40
CA ALA A 53 2.18 2.44 22.27
C ALA A 53 2.64 1.68 21.02
N ALA A 54 3.93 1.75 20.66
CA ALA A 54 4.47 0.98 19.53
C ALA A 54 4.31 -0.53 19.73
N SER A 55 4.54 -1.03 20.96
CA SER A 55 4.34 -2.46 21.29
C SER A 55 2.88 -2.89 21.12
N ALA A 56 1.91 -2.11 21.63
CA ALA A 56 0.49 -2.39 21.49
C ALA A 56 0.05 -2.37 20.01
N THR A 57 0.54 -1.39 19.24
CA THR A 57 0.38 -1.35 17.79
C THR A 57 0.91 -2.62 17.13
N GLY A 58 2.11 -3.06 17.48
CA GLY A 58 2.71 -4.27 16.92
C GLY A 58 1.94 -5.54 17.26
N VAL A 59 1.46 -5.69 18.50
CA VAL A 59 0.62 -6.82 18.93
C VAL A 59 -0.68 -6.86 18.12
N PHE A 60 -1.37 -5.72 18.03
CA PHE A 60 -2.60 -5.61 17.26
C PHE A 60 -2.38 -5.94 15.78
N LEU A 61 -1.43 -5.31 15.12
CA LEU A 61 -1.22 -5.48 13.68
C LEU A 61 -0.75 -6.89 13.32
N ARG A 62 0.03 -7.57 14.16
CA ARG A 62 0.37 -8.98 13.94
C ARG A 62 -0.85 -9.88 14.02
N GLY A 63 -1.73 -9.66 15.00
CA GLY A 63 -2.99 -10.40 15.10
C GLY A 63 -3.96 -10.09 13.94
N VAL A 64 -3.96 -8.86 13.41
CA VAL A 64 -4.65 -8.54 12.15
C VAL A 64 -4.06 -9.35 11.00
N ILE A 65 -2.73 -9.32 10.83
CA ILE A 65 -2.04 -10.05 9.76
C ILE A 65 -2.39 -11.54 9.80
N ASP A 66 -2.41 -12.15 10.98
CA ASP A 66 -2.71 -13.58 11.16
C ASP A 66 -4.08 -13.98 10.57
N VAL A 67 -5.08 -13.10 10.65
CA VAL A 67 -6.44 -13.39 10.16
C VAL A 67 -6.76 -12.84 8.78
N VAL A 68 -5.92 -11.96 8.22
CA VAL A 68 -6.13 -11.43 6.86
C VAL A 68 -5.24 -12.11 5.81
N ALA A 69 -4.25 -12.89 6.23
CA ALA A 69 -3.25 -13.48 5.34
C ALA A 69 -3.84 -14.36 4.22
N GLU A 70 -4.93 -15.06 4.50
CA GLU A 70 -5.64 -15.90 3.52
C GLU A 70 -6.52 -15.10 2.54
N HIS A 71 -6.84 -13.85 2.87
CA HIS A 71 -7.75 -13.00 2.11
C HIS A 71 -7.04 -11.89 1.33
N ALA A 72 -5.88 -11.44 1.79
CA ALA A 72 -5.13 -10.33 1.19
C ALA A 72 -3.90 -10.81 0.42
N VAL A 73 -3.53 -10.07 -0.63
CA VAL A 73 -2.28 -10.32 -1.37
C VAL A 73 -1.09 -9.56 -0.80
N ALA A 74 -1.36 -8.43 -0.16
CA ALA A 74 -0.36 -7.59 0.47
C ALA A 74 -0.92 -6.85 1.70
N VAL A 75 -0.02 -6.36 2.53
CA VAL A 75 -0.32 -5.32 3.52
C VAL A 75 0.38 -4.03 3.14
N LYS A 76 -0.23 -2.91 3.55
CA LYS A 76 0.31 -1.58 3.26
C LYS A 76 0.45 -0.74 4.53
N PRO A 77 1.50 -0.95 5.34
CA PRO A 77 1.77 -0.08 6.48
C PRO A 77 2.10 1.34 6.01
N ASN A 78 1.46 2.33 6.63
CA ASN A 78 1.78 3.74 6.41
C ASN A 78 2.80 4.21 7.43
N ALA A 79 3.99 4.57 6.96
CA ALA A 79 5.15 4.85 7.80
C ALA A 79 4.88 5.92 8.87
N GLY A 80 4.05 6.93 8.58
CA GLY A 80 3.74 8.01 9.52
C GLY A 80 3.05 7.55 10.81
N PHE A 81 2.27 6.46 10.77
CA PHE A 81 1.64 5.88 11.96
C PHE A 81 2.63 5.20 12.90
N PHE A 82 3.81 4.83 12.39
CA PHE A 82 4.90 4.23 13.16
C PHE A 82 5.90 5.30 13.59
N GLU A 83 6.31 6.18 12.69
CA GLU A 83 7.29 7.25 12.93
C GLU A 83 6.93 8.14 14.13
N ARG A 84 5.64 8.36 14.41
CA ARG A 84 5.16 9.10 15.59
C ARG A 84 5.61 8.52 16.94
N PHE A 85 6.06 7.25 16.99
CA PHE A 85 6.59 6.60 18.18
C PHE A 85 8.13 6.59 18.23
N GLY A 86 8.81 7.30 17.32
CA GLY A 86 10.27 7.37 17.24
C GLY A 86 10.91 6.03 16.91
N ALA A 87 12.07 5.74 17.51
CA ALA A 87 12.83 4.51 17.24
C ALA A 87 12.03 3.22 17.53
N ALA A 88 11.20 3.21 18.57
CA ALA A 88 10.33 2.07 18.89
C ALA A 88 9.27 1.83 17.79
N GLY A 89 8.83 2.91 17.13
CA GLY A 89 7.92 2.83 16.00
C GLY A 89 8.57 2.25 14.75
N VAL A 90 9.80 2.69 14.44
CA VAL A 90 10.58 2.14 13.32
C VAL A 90 10.84 0.64 13.52
N ASP A 91 11.21 0.23 14.74
CA ASP A 91 11.39 -1.19 15.05
C ASP A 91 10.05 -1.96 14.98
N CYS A 92 8.95 -1.36 15.43
CA CYS A 92 7.61 -1.95 15.28
C CYS A 92 7.23 -2.16 13.81
N LEU A 93 7.49 -1.17 12.94
CA LEU A 93 7.26 -1.28 11.50
C LEU A 93 8.06 -2.45 10.92
N ARG A 94 9.34 -2.57 11.28
CA ARG A 94 10.20 -3.69 10.88
C ARG A 94 9.60 -5.03 11.31
N GLN A 95 9.25 -5.19 12.58
CA GLN A 95 8.70 -6.45 13.11
C GLN A 95 7.35 -6.83 12.48
N VAL A 96 6.47 -5.84 12.23
CA VAL A 96 5.16 -6.06 11.59
C VAL A 96 5.34 -6.47 10.13
N SER A 97 6.23 -5.80 9.40
CA SER A 97 6.53 -6.16 8.01
C SER A 97 7.16 -7.55 7.88
N GLU A 98 8.12 -7.91 8.72
CA GLU A 98 8.69 -9.25 8.76
C GLU A 98 7.63 -10.33 9.06
N HIS A 99 6.68 -10.01 9.94
CA HIS A 99 5.57 -10.91 10.25
C HIS A 99 4.65 -11.12 9.04
N ALA A 100 4.32 -10.06 8.31
CA ALA A 100 3.53 -10.16 7.08
C ALA A 100 4.22 -11.05 6.02
N VAL A 101 5.52 -10.88 5.82
CA VAL A 101 6.30 -11.71 4.89
C VAL A 101 6.27 -13.19 5.32
N ARG A 102 6.41 -13.49 6.61
CA ARG A 102 6.29 -14.87 7.14
C ARG A 102 4.91 -15.49 6.91
N GLN A 103 3.86 -14.68 6.84
CA GLN A 103 2.50 -15.11 6.52
C GLN A 103 2.21 -15.16 5.01
N GLY A 104 3.24 -14.98 4.15
CA GLY A 104 3.07 -15.05 2.70
C GLY A 104 2.33 -13.84 2.11
N LEU A 105 2.46 -12.67 2.74
CA LEU A 105 1.95 -11.40 2.23
C LEU A 105 3.11 -10.56 1.69
N LEU A 106 2.84 -9.85 0.59
CA LEU A 106 3.73 -8.79 0.14
C LEU A 106 3.57 -7.56 1.03
N VAL A 107 4.63 -6.75 1.15
CA VAL A 107 4.63 -5.54 1.97
C VAL A 107 4.86 -4.30 1.10
N ILE A 108 3.87 -3.42 1.06
CA ILE A 108 3.93 -2.13 0.38
C ILE A 108 4.07 -1.01 1.42
N CYS A 109 5.27 -0.46 1.61
CA CYS A 109 5.47 0.63 2.55
C CYS A 109 4.93 1.95 1.98
N ASP A 110 3.86 2.46 2.58
CA ASP A 110 3.29 3.74 2.19
C ASP A 110 4.03 4.89 2.86
N ALA A 111 5.15 5.30 2.26
CA ALA A 111 6.09 6.29 2.80
C ALA A 111 6.08 7.63 2.05
N LYS A 112 5.57 7.66 0.81
CA LYS A 112 5.46 8.85 -0.07
C LYS A 112 6.75 9.68 -0.12
N ARG A 113 7.92 9.03 -0.13
CA ARG A 113 9.22 9.72 -0.19
C ARG A 113 9.36 10.50 -1.49
N GLY A 114 10.17 11.55 -1.47
CA GLY A 114 10.42 12.44 -2.60
C GLY A 114 11.49 13.45 -2.22
N ASP A 115 12.75 13.07 -2.40
CA ASP A 115 13.95 13.88 -2.15
C ASP A 115 14.91 13.68 -3.32
N ILE A 116 16.06 14.34 -3.39
CA ILE A 116 16.99 14.27 -4.54
C ILE A 116 18.40 13.83 -4.15
N GLY A 117 19.16 13.34 -5.14
CA GLY A 117 20.57 12.97 -4.99
C GLY A 117 20.81 11.93 -3.89
N HIS A 118 21.86 12.13 -3.09
CA HIS A 118 22.24 11.21 -2.01
C HIS A 118 21.16 11.00 -0.94
N THR A 119 20.24 11.95 -0.75
CA THR A 119 19.13 11.76 0.18
C THR A 119 18.12 10.76 -0.35
N ALA A 120 17.84 10.79 -1.66
CA ALA A 120 16.98 9.80 -2.30
C ALA A 120 17.60 8.38 -2.25
N GLU A 121 18.91 8.28 -2.42
CA GLU A 121 19.66 7.02 -2.23
C GLU A 121 19.49 6.47 -0.80
N ALA A 122 19.67 7.32 0.22
CA ALA A 122 19.47 6.92 1.61
C ALA A 122 18.03 6.46 1.90
N TYR A 123 17.02 7.10 1.30
CA TYR A 123 15.63 6.63 1.41
C TYR A 123 15.41 5.30 0.69
N ALA A 124 15.97 5.12 -0.51
CA ALA A 124 15.86 3.86 -1.24
C ALA A 124 16.51 2.71 -0.46
N ASP A 125 17.69 2.92 0.13
CA ASP A 125 18.38 1.92 0.95
C ASP A 125 17.66 1.64 2.26
N SER A 126 17.13 2.66 2.94
CA SER A 126 16.43 2.47 4.22
C SER A 126 15.08 1.78 4.10
N ILE A 127 14.43 1.80 2.93
CA ILE A 127 13.11 1.19 2.74
C ILE A 127 13.18 -0.08 1.89
N LEU A 128 13.89 -0.03 0.75
CA LEU A 128 13.98 -1.11 -0.24
C LEU A 128 15.35 -1.82 -0.22
N GLY A 129 16.25 -1.49 0.70
CA GLY A 129 17.56 -2.12 0.79
C GLY A 129 17.47 -3.61 1.17
N ASP A 130 18.40 -4.40 0.65
CA ASP A 130 18.52 -5.84 0.93
C ASP A 130 19.75 -6.16 1.80
N ALA A 131 20.44 -5.14 2.31
CA ALA A 131 21.61 -5.33 3.13
C ALA A 131 21.22 -5.98 4.47
N PRO A 132 21.90 -7.09 4.86
CA PRO A 132 21.78 -7.64 6.21
C PRO A 132 22.06 -6.56 7.25
N ASP A 133 21.31 -6.56 8.36
CA ASP A 133 21.44 -5.60 9.47
C ASP A 133 21.08 -4.13 9.14
N THR A 134 20.28 -3.89 8.09
CA THR A 134 19.68 -2.57 7.88
C THR A 134 18.59 -2.27 8.91
N LEU A 135 18.42 -0.97 9.25
CA LEU A 135 17.42 -0.49 10.22
C LEU A 135 16.00 -0.40 9.66
N GLY A 136 15.82 -0.75 8.38
CA GLY A 136 14.57 -0.61 7.64
C GLY A 136 13.63 -1.80 7.80
N PRO A 137 12.33 -1.64 7.48
CA PRO A 137 11.44 -2.77 7.33
C PRO A 137 11.77 -3.61 6.09
N VAL A 138 11.49 -4.92 6.17
CA VAL A 138 11.46 -5.75 4.96
C VAL A 138 10.27 -5.31 4.11
N THR A 139 10.53 -4.76 2.92
CA THR A 139 9.47 -4.30 2.01
C THR A 139 9.69 -4.79 0.59
N ASP A 140 8.58 -5.03 -0.09
CA ASP A 140 8.52 -5.43 -1.49
C ASP A 140 8.31 -4.24 -2.41
N ALA A 141 7.57 -3.23 -1.94
CA ALA A 141 7.35 -2.00 -2.69
C ALA A 141 7.20 -0.77 -1.79
N VAL A 142 7.30 0.42 -2.38
CA VAL A 142 7.17 1.71 -1.68
C VAL A 142 6.33 2.71 -2.49
N THR A 143 5.60 3.58 -1.80
CA THR A 143 4.95 4.74 -2.44
C THR A 143 5.89 5.94 -2.53
N LEU A 144 5.88 6.65 -3.66
CA LEU A 144 6.74 7.81 -3.93
C LEU A 144 5.95 9.01 -4.45
N ASN A 145 6.37 10.21 -4.08
CA ASN A 145 5.87 11.46 -4.67
C ASN A 145 6.79 11.89 -5.82
N PRO A 146 6.32 11.89 -7.08
CA PRO A 146 7.16 12.14 -8.25
C PRO A 146 7.40 13.64 -8.53
N TYR A 147 6.93 14.54 -7.66
CA TYR A 147 6.91 15.99 -7.91
C TYR A 147 8.28 16.59 -8.26
N LEU A 148 9.36 16.08 -7.66
CA LEU A 148 10.71 16.60 -7.89
C LEU A 148 11.34 16.12 -9.20
N GLY A 149 10.72 15.16 -9.91
CA GLY A 149 11.20 14.64 -11.17
C GLY A 149 12.00 13.34 -11.03
N GLU A 150 12.67 12.95 -12.11
CA GLU A 150 13.27 11.62 -12.27
C GLU A 150 14.40 11.34 -11.28
N ASP A 151 15.20 12.34 -10.92
CA ASP A 151 16.31 12.22 -9.97
C ASP A 151 15.84 11.84 -8.55
N SER A 152 14.58 12.18 -8.20
CA SER A 152 13.96 11.75 -6.94
C SER A 152 13.47 10.30 -6.93
N VAL A 153 13.30 9.71 -8.12
CA VAL A 153 12.73 8.38 -8.32
C VAL A 153 13.80 7.37 -8.72
N ARG A 154 14.84 7.80 -9.45
CA ARG A 154 15.90 6.95 -10.01
C ARG A 154 16.52 5.99 -8.99
N PRO A 155 16.92 6.41 -7.77
CA PRO A 155 17.52 5.48 -6.81
C PRO A 155 16.59 4.34 -6.39
N PHE A 156 15.27 4.55 -6.47
CA PHE A 156 14.28 3.51 -6.22
C PHE A 156 14.03 2.62 -7.45
N LEU A 157 14.07 3.17 -8.67
CA LEU A 157 13.98 2.39 -9.91
C LEU A 157 15.11 1.36 -10.01
N ASP A 158 16.31 1.72 -9.57
CA ASP A 158 17.47 0.83 -9.60
C ASP A 158 17.23 -0.43 -8.73
N LYS A 159 16.40 -0.32 -7.67
CA LYS A 159 16.00 -1.43 -6.81
C LYS A 159 15.01 -2.40 -7.48
N CYS A 160 14.31 -2.00 -8.55
CA CYS A 160 13.36 -2.87 -9.25
C CYS A 160 14.04 -4.10 -9.86
N SER A 161 15.31 -3.98 -10.27
CA SER A 161 16.12 -5.10 -10.75
C SER A 161 16.34 -6.20 -9.70
N GLY A 162 16.27 -5.83 -8.41
CA GLY A 162 16.29 -6.73 -7.25
C GLY A 162 14.92 -7.30 -6.87
N GLY A 163 13.90 -7.13 -7.72
CA GLY A 163 12.55 -7.62 -7.46
C GLY A 163 11.69 -6.69 -6.59
N LYS A 164 12.09 -5.43 -6.40
CA LYS A 164 11.28 -4.41 -5.71
C LYS A 164 10.27 -3.75 -6.66
N GLY A 165 9.25 -3.11 -6.09
CA GLY A 165 8.23 -2.38 -6.83
C GLY A 165 8.01 -0.96 -6.30
N LEU A 166 7.40 -0.11 -7.12
CA LEU A 166 7.12 1.29 -6.79
C LEU A 166 5.64 1.60 -7.04
N PHE A 167 5.08 2.53 -6.27
CA PHE A 167 3.76 3.10 -6.52
C PHE A 167 3.82 4.62 -6.48
N LEU A 168 3.78 5.26 -7.65
CA LEU A 168 3.97 6.70 -7.77
C LEU A 168 2.63 7.42 -7.63
N LEU A 169 2.59 8.52 -6.88
CA LEU A 169 1.38 9.33 -6.75
C LEU A 169 1.07 10.02 -8.09
N VAL A 170 -0.04 9.65 -8.72
CA VAL A 170 -0.50 10.26 -9.98
C VAL A 170 -1.77 11.06 -9.74
N ARG A 171 -2.82 10.40 -9.25
CA ARG A 171 -4.12 11.02 -9.01
C ARG A 171 -4.69 10.53 -7.69
N THR A 172 -4.69 11.35 -6.64
CA THR A 172 -5.18 10.96 -5.31
C THR A 172 -6.65 11.36 -5.11
N SER A 173 -7.34 10.74 -4.13
CA SER A 173 -8.78 10.97 -3.91
C SER A 173 -9.10 12.09 -2.91
N ASN A 174 -8.10 12.81 -2.38
CA ASN A 174 -8.35 13.90 -1.43
C ASN A 174 -8.96 15.13 -2.13
N PRO A 175 -9.84 15.89 -1.46
CA PRO A 175 -10.51 17.05 -2.06
C PRO A 175 -9.56 18.11 -2.63
N SER A 176 -8.44 18.38 -1.96
CA SER A 176 -7.41 19.33 -2.40
C SER A 176 -6.46 18.78 -3.47
N GLY A 177 -6.68 17.57 -3.98
CA GLY A 177 -5.85 17.00 -5.05
C GLY A 177 -5.89 17.87 -6.31
N ALA A 178 -7.06 18.45 -6.60
CA ALA A 178 -7.29 19.32 -7.76
C ALA A 178 -6.44 20.61 -7.73
N ASP A 179 -5.97 21.07 -6.56
CA ASP A 179 -5.14 22.27 -6.43
C ASP A 179 -3.84 22.17 -7.24
N ILE A 180 -3.35 20.95 -7.48
CA ILE A 180 -2.12 20.67 -8.21
C ILE A 180 -2.38 19.70 -9.37
N GLN A 181 -3.01 18.56 -9.09
CA GLN A 181 -3.07 17.42 -10.02
C GLN A 181 -3.95 17.71 -11.24
N GLU A 182 -4.93 18.61 -11.10
CA GLU A 182 -5.85 19.01 -12.17
C GLU A 182 -5.48 20.33 -12.84
N LEU A 183 -4.34 20.94 -12.47
CA LEU A 183 -3.84 22.11 -13.18
C LEU A 183 -3.58 21.78 -14.65
N GLU A 184 -4.03 22.66 -15.55
CA GLU A 184 -3.80 22.48 -16.98
C GLU A 184 -2.35 22.77 -17.35
N VAL A 185 -1.69 21.79 -17.96
CA VAL A 185 -0.36 21.89 -18.54
C VAL A 185 -0.45 21.45 -19.99
N ALA A 186 -0.13 22.36 -20.92
CA ALA A 186 -0.22 22.10 -22.36
C ALA A 186 -1.60 21.60 -22.84
N GLY A 187 -2.68 22.01 -22.18
CA GLY A 187 -4.07 21.69 -22.56
C GLY A 187 -4.63 20.40 -21.96
N GLU A 188 -3.92 19.78 -21.01
CA GLU A 188 -4.40 18.61 -20.28
C GLU A 188 -4.11 18.73 -18.77
N PRO A 189 -4.80 17.96 -17.91
CA PRO A 189 -4.48 17.92 -16.48
C PRO A 189 -3.06 17.41 -16.21
N LEU A 190 -2.36 18.04 -15.26
CA LEU A 190 -0.99 17.71 -14.85
C LEU A 190 -0.82 16.22 -14.51
N TYR A 191 -1.81 15.56 -13.90
CA TYR A 191 -1.72 14.14 -13.57
C TYR A 191 -1.48 13.24 -14.79
N LEU A 192 -1.93 13.62 -15.99
CA LEU A 192 -1.65 12.86 -17.23
C LEU A 192 -0.19 13.03 -17.67
N THR A 193 0.35 14.24 -17.57
CA THR A 193 1.79 14.46 -17.78
C THR A 193 2.62 13.64 -16.80
N VAL A 194 2.21 13.55 -15.53
CA VAL A 194 2.87 12.69 -14.53
C VAL A 194 2.73 11.22 -14.89
N ALA A 195 1.55 10.75 -15.33
CA ALA A 195 1.35 9.37 -15.78
C ALA A 195 2.33 8.99 -16.91
N ARG A 196 2.50 9.86 -17.90
CA ARG A 196 3.47 9.64 -18.99
C ARG A 196 4.92 9.64 -18.53
N LEU A 197 5.28 10.45 -17.53
CA LEU A 197 6.61 10.40 -16.90
C LEU A 197 6.84 9.05 -16.24
N VAL A 198 5.87 8.56 -15.45
CA VAL A 198 5.93 7.25 -14.79
C VAL A 198 6.13 6.14 -15.83
N GLY A 199 5.40 6.18 -16.94
CA GLY A 199 5.54 5.22 -18.03
C GLY A 199 6.97 5.16 -18.56
N ARG A 200 7.53 6.33 -18.91
CA ARG A 200 8.93 6.44 -19.36
C ARG A 200 9.94 5.93 -18.34
N TRP A 201 9.71 6.18 -17.05
CA TRP A 201 10.60 5.70 -15.99
C TRP A 201 10.53 4.18 -15.79
N GLY A 202 9.39 3.57 -16.07
CA GLY A 202 9.18 2.13 -16.05
C GLY A 202 9.65 1.39 -17.30
N ASP A 203 10.01 2.09 -18.39
CA ASP A 203 10.37 1.47 -19.65
C ASP A 203 11.50 0.44 -19.49
N GLY A 204 11.29 -0.77 -20.01
CA GLY A 204 12.24 -1.88 -19.94
C GLY A 204 12.28 -2.63 -18.60
N LEU A 205 11.46 -2.27 -17.61
CA LEU A 205 11.37 -2.96 -16.31
C LEU A 205 10.27 -4.02 -16.24
N ARG A 206 9.51 -4.19 -17.33
CA ARG A 206 8.36 -5.10 -17.42
C ARG A 206 8.75 -6.54 -17.05
N GLY A 207 7.94 -7.18 -16.21
CA GLY A 207 8.06 -8.58 -15.86
C GLY A 207 7.67 -9.52 -17.01
N GLU A 208 7.84 -10.82 -16.78
CA GLU A 208 7.47 -11.85 -17.76
C GLU A 208 5.96 -11.90 -18.01
N GLY A 209 5.15 -11.55 -16.99
CA GLY A 209 3.70 -11.47 -17.07
C GLY A 209 3.17 -10.22 -17.80
N GLY A 210 4.05 -9.35 -18.30
CA GLY A 210 3.68 -8.15 -19.05
C GLY A 210 3.28 -6.95 -18.19
N LEU A 211 3.37 -7.04 -16.86
CA LEU A 211 3.11 -5.92 -15.95
C LEU A 211 4.42 -5.27 -15.47
N ASN A 212 4.35 -3.98 -15.16
CA ASN A 212 5.48 -3.19 -14.72
C ASN A 212 5.57 -3.16 -13.19
N PRO A 213 6.77 -3.32 -12.58
CA PRO A 213 6.97 -3.12 -11.14
C PRO A 213 6.74 -1.67 -10.71
N VAL A 214 6.76 -0.73 -11.66
CA VAL A 214 6.44 0.69 -11.45
C VAL A 214 4.94 0.89 -11.67
N GLY A 215 4.20 0.82 -10.57
CA GLY A 215 2.79 1.12 -10.49
C GLY A 215 2.49 2.57 -10.11
N VAL A 216 1.20 2.88 -9.99
CA VAL A 216 0.69 4.20 -9.65
C VAL A 216 -0.38 4.16 -8.57
N VAL A 217 -0.47 5.23 -7.79
CA VAL A 217 -1.59 5.46 -6.87
C VAL A 217 -2.64 6.30 -7.58
N VAL A 218 -3.82 5.70 -7.76
CA VAL A 218 -4.97 6.32 -8.42
C VAL A 218 -6.21 6.14 -7.53
N GLY A 219 -6.81 7.26 -7.09
CA GLY A 219 -7.99 7.25 -6.23
C GLY A 219 -9.26 6.76 -6.94
N ALA A 220 -10.15 6.11 -6.19
CA ALA A 220 -11.40 5.53 -6.73
C ALA A 220 -12.47 6.57 -7.14
N THR A 221 -12.36 7.82 -6.69
CA THR A 221 -13.45 8.82 -6.72
C THR A 221 -13.75 9.47 -8.09
N ALA A 222 -13.05 9.08 -9.16
CA ALA A 222 -13.36 9.54 -10.52
C ALA A 222 -12.96 8.49 -11.57
N PRO A 223 -13.88 7.57 -11.92
CA PRO A 223 -13.62 6.51 -12.89
C PRO A 223 -13.12 7.01 -14.25
N GLY A 224 -13.61 8.16 -14.73
CA GLY A 224 -13.14 8.75 -15.99
C GLY A 224 -11.67 9.17 -15.97
N GLN A 225 -11.20 9.76 -14.87
CA GLN A 225 -9.78 10.13 -14.71
C GLN A 225 -8.92 8.87 -14.60
N ALA A 226 -9.39 7.83 -13.91
CA ALA A 226 -8.68 6.55 -13.82
C ALA A 226 -8.55 5.86 -15.19
N ALA A 227 -9.60 5.89 -16.02
CA ALA A 227 -9.54 5.38 -17.39
C ALA A 227 -8.48 6.12 -18.22
N ALA A 228 -8.43 7.45 -18.14
CA ALA A 228 -7.41 8.24 -18.83
C ALA A 228 -5.98 7.90 -18.34
N VAL A 229 -5.76 7.70 -17.04
CA VAL A 229 -4.46 7.22 -16.54
C VAL A 229 -4.14 5.81 -17.07
N ARG A 230 -5.14 4.93 -17.19
CA ARG A 230 -4.95 3.56 -17.69
C ARG A 230 -4.56 3.53 -19.16
N GLU A 231 -5.10 4.44 -19.98
CA GLU A 231 -4.71 4.60 -21.38
C GLU A 231 -3.22 4.97 -21.51
N GLU A 232 -2.71 5.84 -20.62
CA GLU A 232 -1.29 6.22 -20.59
C GLU A 232 -0.39 5.14 -19.99
N LEU A 233 -0.94 4.28 -19.12
CA LEU A 233 -0.21 3.26 -18.36
C LEU A 233 -0.89 1.87 -18.45
N PRO A 234 -0.92 1.26 -19.65
CA PRO A 234 -1.65 -0.01 -19.87
C PRO A 234 -1.05 -1.18 -19.09
N GLU A 235 0.25 -1.12 -18.76
CA GLU A 235 1.00 -2.21 -18.12
C GLU A 235 1.26 -1.98 -16.62
N ALA A 236 0.82 -0.86 -16.05
CA ALA A 236 1.11 -0.52 -14.65
C ALA A 236 0.13 -1.17 -13.66
N PHE A 237 0.59 -1.52 -12.46
CA PHE A 237 -0.34 -1.78 -11.36
C PHE A 237 -0.94 -0.49 -10.82
N PHE A 238 -2.26 -0.47 -10.62
CA PHE A 238 -2.95 0.62 -9.93
C PHE A 238 -3.17 0.22 -8.47
N LEU A 239 -2.55 0.95 -7.55
CA LEU A 239 -2.88 0.90 -6.13
C LEU A 239 -4.02 1.88 -5.86
N VAL A 240 -5.21 1.33 -5.61
CA VAL A 240 -6.43 2.11 -5.43
C VAL A 240 -6.76 2.23 -3.94
N PRO A 241 -6.53 3.39 -3.30
CA PRO A 241 -6.96 3.62 -1.93
C PRO A 241 -8.46 3.91 -1.87
N GLY A 242 -9.09 3.49 -0.77
CA GLY A 242 -10.37 4.08 -0.34
C GLY A 242 -11.61 3.20 -0.45
N TYR A 243 -11.48 1.93 -0.82
CA TYR A 243 -12.60 0.99 -0.85
C TYR A 243 -13.30 0.89 0.52
N GLY A 244 -14.63 0.92 0.51
CA GLY A 244 -15.51 0.80 1.69
C GLY A 244 -15.66 2.07 2.55
N ALA A 245 -14.61 2.89 2.69
CA ALA A 245 -14.65 4.08 3.56
C ALA A 245 -14.86 5.41 2.80
N GLN A 246 -14.62 5.43 1.48
CA GLN A 246 -14.79 6.64 0.64
C GLN A 246 -16.02 6.56 -0.27
N GLY A 247 -16.93 5.62 -0.02
CA GLY A 247 -18.23 5.52 -0.73
C GLY A 247 -18.17 4.88 -2.12
N ALA A 248 -16.97 4.61 -2.67
CA ALA A 248 -16.83 3.88 -3.93
C ALA A 248 -17.17 2.39 -3.72
N GLY A 249 -18.21 1.93 -4.40
CA GLY A 249 -18.56 0.51 -4.46
C GLY A 249 -17.54 -0.29 -5.27
N ALA A 250 -17.51 -1.62 -5.08
CA ALA A 250 -16.61 -2.49 -5.84
C ALA A 250 -16.79 -2.31 -7.37
N GLU A 251 -18.03 -2.11 -7.83
CA GLU A 251 -18.36 -1.95 -9.26
C GLU A 251 -17.68 -0.74 -9.92
N GLU A 252 -17.43 0.33 -9.17
CA GLU A 252 -16.75 1.54 -9.68
C GLU A 252 -15.27 1.28 -10.00
N LEU A 253 -14.71 0.18 -9.51
CA LEU A 253 -13.33 -0.24 -9.76
C LEU A 253 -13.19 -0.99 -11.09
N ALA A 254 -14.29 -1.41 -11.71
CA ALA A 254 -14.27 -2.20 -12.92
C ALA A 254 -13.48 -1.58 -14.09
N PRO A 255 -13.46 -0.24 -14.30
CA PRO A 255 -12.64 0.42 -15.32
C PRO A 255 -11.13 0.45 -15.02
N PHE A 256 -10.71 0.11 -13.80
CA PHE A 256 -9.30 0.15 -13.41
C PHE A 256 -8.56 -1.10 -13.86
N PHE A 257 -9.27 -2.23 -13.97
CA PHE A 257 -8.71 -3.52 -14.34
C PHE A 257 -8.35 -3.58 -15.82
N ILE A 258 -7.24 -4.27 -16.10
CA ILE A 258 -6.92 -4.70 -17.47
C ILE A 258 -7.60 -6.04 -17.78
N GLU A 259 -7.45 -6.50 -19.03
CA GLU A 259 -7.91 -7.82 -19.46
C GLU A 259 -7.41 -8.94 -18.52
N GLY A 260 -8.28 -9.90 -18.23
CA GLY A 260 -8.01 -10.97 -17.26
C GLY A 260 -8.24 -10.56 -15.80
N GLY A 261 -8.78 -9.36 -15.54
CA GLY A 261 -9.00 -8.86 -14.18
C GLY A 261 -7.69 -8.60 -13.42
N ARG A 262 -6.65 -8.12 -14.11
CA ARG A 262 -5.30 -7.90 -13.56
C ARG A 262 -5.00 -6.41 -13.37
N GLY A 263 -3.80 -6.10 -12.91
CA GLY A 263 -3.24 -4.74 -12.93
C GLY A 263 -3.83 -3.77 -11.89
N VAL A 264 -4.59 -4.27 -10.90
CA VAL A 264 -5.18 -3.45 -9.83
C VAL A 264 -5.02 -4.16 -8.49
N VAL A 265 -4.70 -3.38 -7.47
CA VAL A 265 -4.79 -3.77 -6.07
C VAL A 265 -5.52 -2.71 -5.27
N VAL A 266 -6.37 -3.13 -4.35
CA VAL A 266 -7.34 -2.26 -3.69
C VAL A 266 -7.05 -2.21 -2.20
N ASN A 267 -6.70 -1.04 -1.71
CA ASN A 267 -6.39 -0.84 -0.32
C ASN A 267 -7.64 -0.58 0.52
N SER A 268 -7.89 -1.46 1.49
CA SER A 268 -8.87 -1.31 2.55
C SER A 268 -8.18 -1.27 3.91
N SER A 269 -8.44 -0.23 4.69
CA SER A 269 -7.77 0.00 5.98
C SER A 269 -8.80 -0.02 7.12
N ARG A 270 -9.44 1.13 7.39
CA ARG A 270 -10.39 1.30 8.50
C ARG A 270 -11.54 0.30 8.53
N SER A 271 -12.12 -0.04 7.39
CA SER A 271 -13.24 -0.99 7.28
C SER A 271 -12.86 -2.43 7.63
N VAL A 272 -11.57 -2.77 7.56
CA VAL A 272 -11.06 -4.08 7.98
C VAL A 272 -10.53 -3.99 9.40
N LEU A 273 -9.60 -3.05 9.67
CA LEU A 273 -8.92 -2.94 10.97
C LEU A 273 -9.87 -2.78 12.15
N TYR A 274 -10.97 -2.05 11.99
CA TYR A 274 -11.91 -1.74 13.07
C TYR A 274 -13.29 -2.34 12.83
N ALA A 275 -13.36 -3.44 12.08
CA ALA A 275 -14.62 -4.15 11.85
C ALA A 275 -15.27 -4.71 13.13
N PHE A 276 -14.52 -4.71 14.24
CA PHE A 276 -14.99 -5.07 15.57
C PHE A 276 -15.68 -3.91 16.32
N ASP A 277 -15.59 -2.66 15.83
CA ASP A 277 -16.21 -1.52 16.53
C ASP A 277 -17.72 -1.74 16.66
N GLY A 278 -18.22 -1.65 17.90
CA GLY A 278 -19.64 -1.87 18.20
C GLY A 278 -20.08 -3.34 18.24
N ARG A 279 -19.14 -4.30 18.12
CA ARG A 279 -19.38 -5.73 18.31
C ARG A 279 -18.90 -6.17 19.70
N GLU A 280 -19.54 -7.21 20.24
CA GLU A 280 -19.10 -7.89 21.47
C GLU A 280 -18.15 -9.07 21.18
N ASP A 281 -18.00 -9.43 19.90
CA ASP A 281 -17.19 -10.58 19.45
C ASP A 281 -15.68 -10.33 19.58
N ASP A 282 -14.90 -11.40 19.47
CA ASP A 282 -13.45 -11.33 19.33
C ASP A 282 -13.05 -10.47 18.12
N TRP A 283 -12.13 -9.53 18.35
CA TRP A 283 -11.77 -8.56 17.33
C TRP A 283 -11.06 -9.18 16.13
N ARG A 284 -10.34 -10.29 16.32
CA ARG A 284 -9.66 -10.99 15.21
C ARG A 284 -10.67 -11.66 14.30
N ALA A 285 -11.68 -12.31 14.88
CA ALA A 285 -12.79 -12.88 14.11
C ALA A 285 -13.49 -11.81 13.26
N ALA A 286 -13.81 -10.66 13.84
CA ALA A 286 -14.45 -9.57 13.11
C ALA A 286 -13.58 -8.99 11.98
N VAL A 287 -12.27 -8.86 12.20
CA VAL A 287 -11.30 -8.43 11.18
C VAL A 287 -11.19 -9.45 10.04
N GLY A 288 -11.08 -10.74 10.36
CA GLY A 288 -11.01 -11.83 9.38
C GLY A 288 -12.25 -11.88 8.50
N GLU A 289 -13.44 -11.83 9.11
CA GLU A 289 -14.71 -11.77 8.38
C GLU A 289 -14.79 -10.55 7.43
N ALA A 290 -14.32 -9.38 7.88
CA ALA A 290 -14.31 -8.18 7.04
C ALA A 290 -13.33 -8.31 5.86
N ALA A 291 -12.17 -8.93 6.07
CA ALA A 291 -11.23 -9.22 5.00
C ALA A 291 -11.80 -10.26 4.01
N SER A 292 -12.48 -11.31 4.48
CA SER A 292 -13.17 -12.29 3.61
C SER A 292 -14.22 -11.62 2.74
N ARG A 293 -15.11 -10.82 3.34
CA ARG A 293 -16.13 -10.07 2.59
C ARG A 293 -15.51 -9.12 1.56
N ALA A 294 -14.49 -8.36 1.94
CA ALA A 294 -13.81 -7.47 1.02
C ALA A 294 -13.15 -8.24 -0.15
N ARG A 295 -12.55 -9.40 0.12
CA ARG A 295 -12.02 -10.27 -0.94
C ARG A 295 -13.13 -10.75 -1.87
N GLU A 296 -14.25 -11.24 -1.34
CA GLU A 296 -15.39 -11.75 -2.13
C GLU A 296 -15.98 -10.66 -3.04
N ASP A 297 -16.22 -9.47 -2.49
CA ASP A 297 -16.75 -8.32 -3.25
C ASP A 297 -15.81 -7.90 -4.39
N LEU A 298 -14.51 -7.85 -4.11
CA LEU A 298 -13.50 -7.48 -5.09
C LEU A 298 -13.32 -8.57 -6.17
N GLU A 299 -13.36 -9.84 -5.77
CA GLU A 299 -13.26 -10.97 -6.70
C GLU A 299 -14.47 -11.06 -7.63
N ALA A 300 -15.68 -10.71 -7.16
CA ALA A 300 -16.88 -10.63 -8.00
C ALA A 300 -16.68 -9.62 -9.15
N VAL A 301 -16.07 -8.47 -8.87
CA VAL A 301 -15.78 -7.46 -9.90
C VAL A 301 -14.63 -7.91 -10.79
N ARG A 302 -13.55 -8.44 -10.21
CA ARG A 302 -12.38 -8.91 -10.93
C ARG A 302 -12.72 -10.01 -11.94
N SER A 303 -13.50 -11.00 -11.52
CA SER A 303 -13.93 -12.12 -12.35
C SER A 303 -14.89 -11.71 -13.47
N SER A 304 -15.63 -10.60 -13.33
CA SER A 304 -16.41 -10.02 -14.42
C SER A 304 -15.55 -9.41 -15.53
N ARG A 305 -14.24 -9.25 -15.28
CA ARG A 305 -13.22 -8.74 -16.22
C ARG A 305 -12.23 -9.83 -16.69
N ALA A 306 -12.40 -11.06 -16.21
CA ALA A 306 -11.57 -12.21 -16.56
C ALA A 306 -11.87 -12.76 -17.95
#